data_AF-A0A7C7KX29-F1
#
_entry.id   AF-A0A7C7KX29-F1
#
_cell.length_a   1.000
_cell.length_b   1.000
_cell.length_c   1.000
_cell.angle_alpha   90.00
_cell.angle_beta   90.00
_cell.angle_gamma   90.00
#
_symmetry.space_group_name_H-M   'P 1'
#
loop_
_entity.id
_entity.type
_entity.pdbx_description
1 polymer ?
#
loop_
_entity_poly.entity_id
_entity_poly.type
_entity_poly.pdbx_seq_one_letter_code
_entity_poly.pdbx_strand_id
1 'polypeptide(L)'
;FTMPAILRRGRVTIAVDTSGSSPALARVLRDRLSEWIGSEYAQLSELLLEMREELKAQIREPARRTAMVRDALNKGVLELLRAGKYDEARELLQQCVRRWSQATATPHEQEGV
;
A
#
# COMPACT_ATOMS: atom_id res chain seq x y z
N PHE A 1 9.89 -8.43 -27.21
CA PHE A 1 9.65 -8.46 -25.76
C PHE A 1 10.83 -7.78 -25.08
N THR A 2 10.58 -6.76 -24.27
CA THR A 2 11.62 -6.07 -23.49
C THR A 2 11.35 -6.35 -22.03
N MET A 3 12.38 -6.76 -21.28
CA MET A 3 12.22 -7.02 -19.85
C MET A 3 12.04 -5.69 -19.10
N PRO A 4 10.98 -5.53 -18.28
CA PRO A 4 10.76 -4.30 -17.52
C PRO A 4 11.84 -4.07 -16.46
N ALA A 5 12.01 -2.82 -16.06
CA ALA A 5 12.86 -2.48 -14.91
C ALA A 5 12.08 -2.77 -13.61
N ILE A 6 12.59 -3.70 -12.79
CA ILE A 6 11.91 -4.15 -11.57
C ILE A 6 12.53 -3.51 -10.33
N LEU A 7 11.69 -2.95 -9.46
CA LEU A 7 11.99 -2.56 -8.08
C LEU A 7 11.24 -3.50 -7.13
N ARG A 8 11.95 -4.10 -6.17
CA ARG A 8 11.35 -5.02 -5.19
C ARG A 8 11.71 -4.61 -3.76
N ARG A 9 10.69 -4.66 -2.89
CA ARG A 9 10.75 -4.42 -1.44
C ARG A 9 9.86 -5.46 -0.75
N GLY A 10 10.44 -6.58 -0.30
CA GLY A 10 9.68 -7.68 0.27
C GLY A 10 8.60 -8.19 -0.71
N ARG A 11 7.32 -8.08 -0.33
CA ARG A 11 6.17 -8.46 -1.17
C ARG A 11 5.72 -7.37 -2.15
N VAL A 12 6.23 -6.15 -2.04
CA VAL A 12 5.93 -5.05 -2.95
C VAL A 12 6.86 -5.13 -4.16
N THR A 13 6.27 -5.18 -5.36
CA THR A 13 6.99 -5.18 -6.64
C THR A 13 6.43 -4.08 -7.52
N ILE A 14 7.31 -3.25 -8.05
CA ILE A 14 7.00 -2.22 -9.04
C ILE A 14 7.75 -2.58 -10.32
N ALA A 15 7.01 -2.68 -11.43
CA ALA A 15 7.57 -2.91 -12.76
C ALA A 15 7.38 -1.65 -13.59
N VAL A 16 8.47 -1.11 -14.13
CA VAL A 16 8.43 0.03 -15.04
C VAL A 16 8.74 -0.46 -16.46
N ASP A 17 7.82 -0.20 -17.37
CA ASP A 17 7.96 -0.51 -18.79
C ASP A 17 7.68 0.75 -19.62
N THR A 18 8.35 0.84 -20.77
CA THR A 18 8.19 1.89 -21.77
C THR A 18 7.68 1.31 -23.09
N SER A 19 7.12 0.10 -23.09
CA SER A 19 6.69 -0.65 -24.28
C SER A 19 7.79 -0.78 -25.33
N GLY A 20 9.04 -0.96 -24.86
CA GLY A 20 10.23 -1.05 -25.71
C GLY A 20 10.76 0.26 -26.30
N SER A 21 10.11 1.41 -26.07
CA SER A 21 10.57 2.70 -26.60
C SER A 21 11.90 3.17 -25.99
N SER A 22 12.14 2.93 -24.69
CA SER A 22 13.40 3.30 -24.05
C SER A 22 13.70 2.48 -22.77
N PRO A 23 14.50 1.39 -22.89
CA PRO A 23 14.97 0.63 -21.73
C PRO A 23 15.82 1.46 -20.74
N ALA A 24 16.43 2.56 -21.21
CA ALA A 24 17.17 3.48 -20.36
C ALA A 24 16.22 4.30 -19.47
N LEU A 25 15.13 4.84 -20.04
CA LEU A 25 14.12 5.57 -19.29
C LEU A 25 13.45 4.70 -18.23
N ALA A 26 13.13 3.44 -18.56
CA ALA A 26 12.57 2.49 -17.60
C ALA A 26 13.47 2.32 -16.35
N ARG A 27 14.80 2.22 -16.54
CA ARG A 27 15.77 2.14 -15.43
C ARG A 27 15.80 3.42 -14.60
N VAL A 28 15.86 4.59 -15.25
CA VAL A 28 15.86 5.89 -14.56
C VAL A 28 14.62 6.08 -13.69
N LEU A 29 13.44 5.75 -14.21
CA LEU A 29 12.18 5.83 -13.46
C LEU A 29 12.15 4.86 -12.29
N ARG A 30 12.59 3.61 -12.48
CA ARG A 30 12.74 2.63 -11.39
C ARG A 30 13.66 3.16 -10.29
N ASP A 31 14.79 3.76 -10.66
CA ASP A 31 15.76 4.29 -9.71
C ASP A 31 15.18 5.47 -8.92
N ARG A 32 14.48 6.39 -9.59
CA ARG A 32 13.72 7.45 -8.90
C ARG A 32 12.71 6.87 -7.92
N LEU A 33 11.88 5.91 -8.34
CA LEU A 33 10.91 5.26 -7.45
C LEU A 33 11.58 4.59 -6.24
N SER A 34 12.81 4.10 -6.39
CA SER A 34 13.54 3.45 -5.30
C SER A 34 13.91 4.40 -4.15
N GLU A 35 13.94 5.72 -4.41
CA GLU A 35 14.16 6.77 -3.42
C GLU A 35 12.90 7.03 -2.58
N TRP A 36 11.71 6.83 -3.14
CA TRP A 36 10.42 7.06 -2.47
C TRP A 36 9.89 5.81 -1.78
N ILE A 37 10.18 4.62 -2.32
CA ILE A 37 9.65 3.35 -1.84
C ILE A 37 10.70 2.65 -0.96
N GLY A 38 10.72 3.05 0.31
CA GLY A 38 11.57 2.48 1.34
C GLY A 38 11.11 1.10 1.86
N SER A 39 11.82 0.60 2.87
CA SER A 39 11.53 -0.71 3.49
C SER A 39 10.22 -0.75 4.28
N GLU A 40 9.71 0.40 4.72
CA GLU A 40 8.44 0.56 5.41
C GLU A 40 7.26 0.01 4.61
N TYR A 41 7.31 0.08 3.27
CA TYR A 41 6.28 -0.51 2.40
C TYR A 41 6.31 -2.04 2.42
N ALA A 42 7.50 -2.65 2.55
CA ALA A 42 7.62 -4.09 2.73
C ALA A 42 6.99 -4.51 4.06
N GLN A 43 7.31 -3.80 5.14
CA GLN A 43 6.75 -4.07 6.48
C GLN A 43 5.23 -3.88 6.51
N LEU A 44 4.71 -2.81 5.89
CA LEU A 44 3.28 -2.59 5.78
C LEU A 44 2.59 -3.73 5.01
N SER A 45 3.23 -4.22 3.94
CA SER A 45 2.68 -5.33 3.16
C SER A 45 2.60 -6.64 3.94
N GLU A 46 3.54 -6.89 4.86
CA GLU A 46 3.51 -8.04 5.78
C GLU A 46 2.41 -7.86 6.84
N LEU A 47 2.30 -6.68 7.48
CA LEU A 47 1.21 -6.39 8.42
C LEU A 47 -0.18 -6.59 7.80
N LEU A 48 -0.39 -6.07 6.60
CA LEU A 48 -1.65 -6.24 5.88
C LEU A 48 -1.92 -7.71 5.50
N LEU A 49 -0.86 -8.50 5.27
CA LEU A 49 -0.99 -9.94 5.04
C LEU A 49 -1.39 -10.68 6.31
N GLU A 50 -0.75 -10.38 7.45
CA GLU A 50 -1.09 -10.94 8.76
C GLU A 50 -2.56 -10.66 9.12
N MET A 51 -3.04 -9.45 8.82
CA MET A 51 -4.41 -9.02 9.11
C MET A 51 -5.42 -9.35 7.99
N ARG A 52 -5.02 -10.08 6.94
CA ARG A 52 -5.83 -10.24 5.72
C ARG A 52 -7.20 -10.86 5.98
N GLU A 53 -7.27 -11.90 6.80
CA GLU A 53 -8.53 -12.59 7.07
C GLU A 53 -9.45 -11.76 7.96
N GLU A 54 -8.91 -11.03 8.94
CA GLU A 54 -9.65 -10.05 9.74
C GLU A 54 -10.22 -8.92 8.85
N LEU A 55 -9.40 -8.37 7.96
CA LEU A 55 -9.80 -7.32 7.01
C LEU A 55 -10.94 -7.77 6.10
N LYS A 56 -10.88 -9.00 5.58
CA LYS A 56 -11.96 -9.55 4.74
C LYS A 56 -13.23 -9.81 5.53
N ALA A 57 -13.10 -10.28 6.77
CA ALA A 57 -14.25 -10.57 7.64
C ALA A 57 -14.99 -9.29 8.04
N GLN A 58 -14.23 -8.24 8.40
CA GLN A 58 -14.79 -6.98 8.90
C GLN A 58 -15.18 -5.99 7.80
N ILE A 59 -14.46 -5.97 6.68
CA ILE A 59 -14.69 -5.03 5.56
C ILE A 59 -14.81 -5.85 4.27
N ARG A 60 -16.03 -6.23 3.91
CA ARG A 60 -16.29 -7.14 2.78
C ARG A 60 -15.95 -6.53 1.42
N GLU A 61 -16.24 -5.25 1.22
CA GLU A 61 -16.05 -4.57 -0.06
C GLU A 61 -14.58 -4.21 -0.33
N PRO A 62 -14.02 -4.59 -1.50
CA PRO A 62 -12.65 -4.25 -1.86
C PRO A 62 -12.36 -2.75 -1.87
N ALA A 63 -13.28 -1.93 -2.41
CA ALA A 63 -13.11 -0.48 -2.48
C ALA A 63 -12.97 0.15 -1.09
N ARG A 64 -13.75 -0.34 -0.12
CA ARG A 64 -13.68 0.10 1.28
C ARG A 64 -12.39 -0.32 1.95
N ARG A 65 -11.85 -1.51 1.64
CA ARG A 65 -10.51 -1.91 2.12
C ARG A 65 -9.42 -0.98 1.57
N THR A 66 -9.48 -0.62 0.30
CA THR A 66 -8.54 0.36 -0.30
C THR A 66 -8.64 1.72 0.39
N ALA A 67 -9.85 2.21 0.65
CA ALA A 67 -10.07 3.47 1.37
C ALA A 67 -9.55 3.41 2.82
N MET A 68 -9.71 2.28 3.50
CA MET A 68 -9.17 2.06 4.85
C MET A 68 -7.64 2.06 4.86
N VAL A 69 -6.98 1.39 3.90
CA VAL A 69 -5.51 1.43 3.78
C VAL A 69 -5.04 2.85 3.49
N ARG A 70 -5.74 3.58 2.61
CA ARG A 70 -5.44 5.00 2.33
C ARG A 70 -5.55 5.86 3.60
N ASP A 71 -6.57 5.63 4.43
CA ASP A 71 -6.72 6.32 5.72
C ASP A 71 -5.55 6.01 6.68
N ALA A 72 -5.11 4.76 6.76
CA ALA A 72 -3.96 4.38 7.58
C ALA A 72 -2.66 5.06 7.10
N LEU A 73 -2.46 5.15 5.78
CA LEU A 73 -1.35 5.90 5.18
C LEU A 73 -1.40 7.39 5.58
N ASN A 74 -2.56 8.02 5.44
CA ASN A 74 -2.74 9.44 5.80
C ASN A 74 -2.54 9.72 7.30
N LYS A 75 -2.76 8.71 8.16
CA LYS A 75 -2.55 8.79 9.61
C LYS A 75 -1.12 8.50 10.06
N GLY A 76 -0.24 8.19 9.14
CA GLY A 76 1.19 8.07 9.42
C GLY A 76 1.67 6.65 9.76
N VAL A 77 0.99 5.61 9.25
CA VAL A 77 1.43 4.22 9.48
C VAL A 77 2.85 3.95 8.95
N LEU A 78 3.25 4.62 7.86
CA LEU A 78 4.58 4.46 7.27
C LEU A 78 5.68 5.07 8.14
N GLU A 79 5.39 6.18 8.81
CA GLU A 79 6.28 6.88 9.72
C GLU A 79 6.57 6.02 10.95
N LEU A 80 5.54 5.37 11.49
CA LEU A 80 5.69 4.39 12.59
C LEU A 80 6.59 3.22 12.18
N LEU A 81 6.34 2.65 11.00
CA LEU A 81 7.14 1.56 10.47
C LEU A 81 8.60 1.96 10.20
N ARG A 82 8.80 3.15 9.62
CA ARG A 82 10.13 3.72 9.38
C ARG A 82 10.89 3.94 10.69
N ALA A 83 10.19 4.28 11.77
CA ALA A 83 10.74 4.42 13.11
C ALA A 83 10.95 3.09 13.86
N GLY A 84 10.63 1.94 13.25
CA GLY A 84 10.73 0.61 13.89
C GLY A 84 9.60 0.31 14.88
N LYS A 85 8.56 1.13 14.94
CA LYS A 85 7.44 1.02 15.87
C LYS A 85 6.34 0.11 15.31
N TYR A 86 6.68 -1.17 15.13
CA TYR A 86 5.82 -2.15 14.48
C TYR A 86 4.48 -2.35 15.21
N ASP A 87 4.52 -2.46 16.54
CA ASP A 87 3.31 -2.68 17.35
C ASP A 87 2.37 -1.45 17.32
N GLU A 88 2.93 -0.23 17.34
CA GLU A 88 2.14 1.00 17.19
C GLU A 88 1.49 1.08 15.80
N ALA A 89 2.22 0.68 14.75
CA ALA A 89 1.68 0.62 13.38
C ALA A 89 0.55 -0.41 13.25
N ARG A 90 0.69 -1.56 13.90
CA ARG A 90 -0.34 -2.60 13.97
C ARG A 90 -1.60 -2.10 14.67
N GLU A 91 -1.44 -1.46 15.83
CA GLU A 91 -2.55 -0.89 16.58
C GLU A 91 -3.28 0.20 15.76
N LEU A 92 -2.54 1.08 15.09
CA LEU A 92 -3.13 2.08 14.19
C LEU A 92 -3.95 1.44 13.07
N LEU A 93 -3.44 0.39 12.44
CA LEU A 93 -4.18 -0.36 11.42
C LEU A 93 -5.45 -0.96 12.01
N GLN A 94 -5.38 -1.62 13.17
CA GLN A 94 -6.55 -2.20 13.83
C GLN A 94 -7.60 -1.14 14.19
N GLN A 95 -7.19 0.05 14.63
CA GLN A 95 -8.10 1.19 14.83
C GLN A 95 -8.79 1.59 13.54
N CYS A 96 -8.06 1.66 12.42
CA CYS A 96 -8.66 1.89 11.10
C CYS A 96 -9.64 0.78 10.74
N VAL A 97 -9.31 -0.50 10.93
CA VAL A 97 -10.23 -1.62 10.66
C VAL A 97 -11.52 -1.49 11.48
N ARG A 98 -11.42 -1.30 12.80
CA ARG A 98 -12.57 -1.15 13.70
C ARG A 98 -13.47 0.03 13.28
N ARG A 99 -12.86 1.16 12.93
CA ARG A 99 -13.61 2.35 12.48
C ARG A 99 -14.36 2.09 11.18
N TRP A 100 -13.69 1.48 10.21
CA TRP A 100 -14.28 1.21 8.90
C TRP A 100 -15.24 0.02 8.90
N SER A 101 -15.17 -0.88 9.88
CA SER A 101 -16.14 -1.98 10.02
C SER A 101 -17.47 -1.51 10.64
N GLN A 102 -17.42 -0.52 11.53
CA GLN A 102 -18.61 0.08 12.17
C GLN A 102 -19.36 1.09 11.28
N ALA A 103 -18.69 1.68 10.29
CA ALA A 103 -19.34 2.60 9.36
C ALA A 103 -20.22 1.84 8.35
N THR A 104 -21.48 1.57 8.66
CA THR A 104 -22.37 0.73 7.81
C THR A 104 -23.14 1.48 6.72
N ALA A 105 -22.84 2.75 6.41
CA ALA A 105 -23.54 3.49 5.35
C ALA A 105 -22.58 4.10 4.32
N THR A 106 -22.76 3.71 3.05
CA THR A 106 -22.19 4.36 1.85
C THR A 106 -23.18 5.42 1.34
N PRO A 107 -22.72 6.43 0.59
CA PRO A 107 -22.87 6.28 -0.87
C PRO A 107 -21.57 6.46 -1.66
N HIS A 108 -21.55 5.70 -2.75
CA HIS A 108 -20.79 5.92 -3.99
C HIS A 108 -20.83 7.40 -4.43
N GLU A 109 -19.67 7.94 -4.86
CA GLU A 109 -19.43 8.82 -6.02
C GLU A 109 -18.29 9.84 -5.81
N GLN A 110 -17.43 9.93 -6.85
CA GLN A 110 -16.46 11.00 -7.20
C GLN A 110 -15.16 11.01 -6.37
N GLU A 111 -13.96 10.94 -6.95
CA GLU A 111 -13.48 11.63 -8.15
C GLU A 111 -12.72 10.69 -9.09
N GLY A 112 -13.03 10.82 -10.39
CA GLY A 112 -12.05 10.64 -11.44
C GLY A 112 -11.35 11.96 -11.69
N VAL A 113 -10.02 11.92 -11.80
CA VAL A 113 -9.18 12.59 -12.81
C VAL A 113 -8.01 11.66 -13.09
#